data_AF-A0A2S7WDS7-F1
#
_entry.id   AF-A0A2S7WDS7-F1
#
_cell.length_a   1.000
_cell.length_b   1.000
_cell.length_c   1.000
_cell.angle_alpha   90.00
_cell.angle_beta   90.00
_cell.angle_gamma   90.00
#
_symmetry.space_group_name_H-M   'P 1'
#
loop_
_entity.id
_entity.type
_entity.pdbx_description
1 polymer ?
#
loop_
_entity_poly.entity_id
_entity_poly.type
_entity_poly.pdbx_seq_one_letter_code
_entity_poly.pdbx_strand_id
1 'polypeptide(L)'
;MKTLKTLFLLIFLAAFTQVNAQNPEKQAKKFTDRITEALSLTKEESDSVYKIQLARFKDSESIKKEFEDDEETRKEKLKELGNKVFNEMKNLLGKEKMKQWNEFRTNKNN
;
A
#
# COMPACT_ATOMS: atom_id res chain seq x y z
N MET A 1 -46.57 -32.57 9.41
CA MET A 1 -46.30 -31.28 10.08
C MET A 1 -44.94 -30.78 9.60
N LYS A 2 -44.97 -29.59 8.98
CA LYS A 2 -43.93 -28.58 8.78
C LYS A 2 -42.46 -29.02 8.96
N THR A 3 -41.77 -28.99 7.82
CA THR A 3 -40.35 -28.68 7.62
C THR A 3 -39.69 -27.89 8.75
N LEU A 4 -38.53 -28.34 9.23
CA LEU A 4 -37.38 -27.45 9.48
C LEU A 4 -36.11 -28.29 9.65
N LYS A 5 -35.56 -28.76 8.52
CA LYS A 5 -34.17 -29.21 8.41
C LYS A 5 -33.26 -27.98 8.41
N THR A 6 -33.13 -27.28 9.53
CA THR A 6 -32.24 -26.11 9.60
C THR A 6 -31.86 -25.78 11.04
N LEU A 7 -31.00 -26.61 11.66
CA LEU A 7 -30.35 -26.22 12.90
C LEU A 7 -28.90 -26.71 12.98
N PHE A 8 -28.20 -26.68 11.84
CA PHE A 8 -26.75 -26.92 11.73
C PHE A 8 -26.10 -25.78 10.95
N LEU A 9 -26.23 -24.52 11.40
CA LEU A 9 -25.44 -23.42 10.82
C LEU A 9 -25.39 -22.17 11.69
N LEU A 10 -25.01 -22.30 12.96
CA LEU A 10 -24.80 -21.13 13.84
C LEU A 10 -23.43 -21.13 14.55
N ILE A 11 -22.41 -21.71 13.91
CA ILE A 11 -21.02 -21.64 14.39
C ILE A 11 -20.10 -21.51 13.17
N PHE A 12 -20.13 -20.41 12.41
CA PHE A 12 -19.07 -20.14 11.41
C PHE A 12 -18.93 -18.69 10.92
N LEU A 13 -19.31 -17.68 11.71
CA LEU A 13 -19.10 -16.28 11.32
C LEU A 13 -18.42 -15.41 12.39
N ALA A 14 -17.65 -16.04 13.27
CA ALA A 14 -16.61 -15.35 14.05
C ALA A 14 -15.22 -15.63 13.45
N ALA A 15 -15.08 -15.54 12.12
CA ALA A 15 -13.77 -15.42 11.52
C ALA A 15 -13.35 -13.95 11.66
N PHE A 16 -12.61 -13.67 12.73
CA PHE A 16 -11.89 -12.43 12.96
C PHE A 16 -11.35 -11.88 11.63
N THR A 17 -11.87 -10.75 11.18
CA THR A 17 -11.13 -9.90 10.24
C THR A 17 -9.98 -9.30 11.03
N GLN A 18 -8.90 -10.07 11.24
CA GLN A 18 -7.61 -9.48 11.53
C GLN A 18 -7.22 -8.71 10.27
N VAL A 19 -7.65 -7.44 10.22
CA VAL A 19 -7.10 -6.41 9.35
C VAL A 19 -5.62 -6.43 9.66
N ASN A 20 -4.85 -7.16 8.87
CA ASN A 20 -3.40 -7.22 8.99
C ASN A 20 -2.88 -5.85 8.55
N ALA A 21 -2.94 -4.86 9.44
CA ALA A 21 -2.21 -3.62 9.33
C ALA A 21 -0.72 -4.03 9.38
N GLN A 22 -0.12 -4.23 8.21
CA GLN A 22 1.32 -4.46 8.15
C GLN A 22 2.00 -3.19 8.66
N ASN A 23 2.89 -3.34 9.64
CA ASN A 23 3.70 -2.24 10.17
C ASN A 23 4.31 -1.38 9.01
N PRO A 24 4.23 -0.03 9.06
CA PRO A 24 4.73 0.86 8.02
C PRO A 24 6.18 0.64 7.61
N GLU A 25 7.07 0.38 8.57
CA GLU A 25 8.49 0.10 8.32
C GLU A 25 8.67 -1.17 7.49
N LYS A 26 7.90 -2.23 7.77
CA LYS A 26 7.92 -3.47 7.00
C LYS A 26 7.38 -3.27 5.58
N GLN A 27 6.31 -2.50 5.43
CA GLN A 27 5.76 -2.16 4.11
C GLN A 27 6.75 -1.34 3.27
N ALA A 28 7.36 -0.32 3.88
CA ALA A 28 8.38 0.51 3.25
C ALA A 28 9.57 -0.32 2.82
N LYS A 29 10.11 -1.17 3.70
CA LYS A 29 11.23 -2.05 3.38
C LYS A 29 10.91 -2.97 2.21
N LYS A 30 9.75 -3.65 2.23
CA LYS A 30 9.34 -4.55 1.15
C LYS A 30 9.21 -3.83 -0.19
N PHE A 31 8.69 -2.60 -0.19
CA PHE A 31 8.63 -1.79 -1.40
C PHE A 31 10.03 -1.44 -1.90
N THR A 32 10.88 -0.93 -1.01
CA THR A 32 12.26 -0.54 -1.33
C THR A 32 13.07 -1.71 -1.87
N ASP A 33 13.05 -2.87 -1.20
CA ASP A 33 13.77 -4.06 -1.65
C ASP A 33 13.36 -4.42 -3.10
N ARG A 34 12.06 -4.39 -3.38
CA ARG A 34 11.51 -4.75 -4.69
C ARG A 34 11.87 -3.76 -5.79
N ILE A 35 11.82 -2.45 -5.53
CA ILE A 35 12.19 -1.45 -6.54
C ILE A 35 13.71 -1.35 -6.70
N THR A 36 14.48 -1.59 -5.64
CA THR A 36 15.94 -1.73 -5.70
C THR A 36 16.34 -2.90 -6.58
N GLU A 37 15.71 -4.06 -6.42
CA GLU A 37 15.93 -5.21 -7.30
C GLU A 37 15.56 -4.89 -8.76
N ALA A 38 14.36 -4.32 -8.98
CA ALA A 38 13.86 -4.05 -10.33
C ALA A 38 14.71 -3.05 -11.12
N LEU A 39 15.27 -2.04 -10.44
CA LEU A 39 15.97 -0.93 -11.07
C LEU A 39 17.48 -0.91 -10.79
N SER A 40 17.99 -1.92 -10.07
CA SER A 40 19.38 -1.97 -9.60
C SER A 40 19.80 -0.66 -8.90
N LEU A 41 18.97 -0.16 -7.99
CA LEU A 41 19.21 1.12 -7.31
C LEU A 41 20.51 1.06 -6.49
N THR A 42 21.22 2.18 -6.43
CA THR A 42 22.36 2.31 -5.50
C THR A 42 21.87 2.28 -4.06
N LYS A 43 22.79 2.07 -3.10
CA LYS A 43 22.44 2.13 -1.68
C LYS A 43 21.82 3.48 -1.29
N GLU A 44 22.37 4.58 -1.79
CA GLU A 44 21.87 5.94 -1.50
C GLU A 44 20.47 6.18 -2.08
N GLU A 45 20.23 5.73 -3.31
CA GLU A 45 18.90 5.77 -3.93
C GLU A 45 17.90 4.91 -3.15
N SER A 46 18.30 3.70 -2.76
CA SER A 46 17.48 2.77 -1.97
C SER A 46 17.10 3.34 -0.60
N ASP A 47 18.07 3.92 0.12
CA ASP A 47 17.85 4.56 1.42
C ASP A 47 16.89 5.76 1.30
N SER A 48 17.00 6.53 0.21
CA SER A 48 16.12 7.66 -0.06
C SER A 48 14.70 7.21 -0.42
N VAL A 49 14.55 6.17 -1.24
CA VAL A 49 13.26 5.55 -1.54
C VAL A 49 12.60 5.01 -0.28
N TYR A 50 13.36 4.36 0.62
CA TYR A 50 12.84 3.86 1.89
C TYR A 50 12.22 4.98 2.73
N LYS A 51 12.91 6.12 2.87
CA LYS A 51 12.40 7.27 3.63
C LYS A 51 11.08 7.79 3.05
N ILE A 52 11.01 7.95 1.72
CA ILE A 52 9.80 8.40 1.03
C ILE A 52 8.63 7.43 1.27
N GLN A 53 8.87 6.12 1.15
CA GLN A 53 7.82 5.12 1.32
C GLN A 53 7.40 4.96 2.78
N LEU A 54 8.33 5.07 3.72
CA LEU A 54 8.01 5.06 5.14
C LEU A 54 7.07 6.21 5.51
N ALA A 55 7.38 7.43 5.04
CA ALA A 55 6.50 8.58 5.21
C ALA A 55 5.12 8.32 4.57
N ARG A 56 5.08 7.84 3.31
CA ARG A 56 3.82 7.48 2.64
C ARG A 56 2.95 6.51 3.44
N PHE A 57 3.54 5.45 3.99
CA PHE A 57 2.76 4.46 4.72
C PHE A 57 2.23 5.02 6.05
N LYS A 58 3.04 5.80 6.77
CA LYS A 58 2.61 6.50 8.00
C LYS A 58 1.49 7.51 7.72
N ASP A 59 1.67 8.35 6.70
CA ASP A 59 0.68 9.34 6.30
C ASP A 59 -0.62 8.66 5.85
N SER A 60 -0.53 7.54 5.11
CA SER A 60 -1.71 6.77 4.71
C SER A 60 -2.49 6.20 5.89
N GLU A 61 -1.80 5.70 6.93
CA GLU A 61 -2.46 5.25 8.16
C GLU A 61 -3.11 6.41 8.92
N SER A 62 -2.41 7.56 9.02
CA SER A 62 -2.96 8.77 9.64
C SER A 62 -4.22 9.24 8.95
N ILE A 63 -4.20 9.37 7.61
CA ILE A 63 -5.35 9.79 6.80
C ILE A 63 -6.53 8.83 6.97
N LYS A 64 -6.27 7.51 6.97
CA LYS A 64 -7.34 6.52 7.16
C LYS A 64 -8.01 6.62 8.52
N LYS A 65 -7.23 6.95 9.56
CA LYS A 65 -7.72 7.10 10.93
C LYS A 65 -8.44 8.44 11.13
N GLU A 66 -7.91 9.52 10.57
CA GLU A 66 -8.48 10.87 10.71
C GLU A 66 -9.81 11.00 9.98
N PHE A 67 -9.92 10.38 8.80
CA PHE A 67 -11.12 10.41 7.96
C PHE A 67 -11.80 9.03 7.92
N GLU A 68 -11.92 8.34 9.06
CA GLU A 68 -12.52 6.99 9.12
C GLU A 68 -13.99 6.98 8.66
N ASP A 69 -14.75 7.99 9.07
CA ASP A 69 -16.18 8.12 8.75
C ASP A 69 -16.46 8.98 7.49
N ASP A 70 -15.44 9.62 6.93
CA ASP A 70 -15.54 10.46 5.73
C ASP A 70 -14.78 9.82 4.56
N GLU A 71 -15.46 8.93 3.85
CA GLU A 71 -14.86 8.19 2.73
C GLU A 71 -14.44 9.10 1.57
N GLU A 72 -15.18 10.17 1.29
CA GLU A 72 -14.91 11.07 0.18
C GLU A 72 -13.63 11.85 0.43
N THR A 73 -13.54 12.51 1.58
CA THR A 73 -12.32 13.25 1.98
C THR A 73 -11.13 12.32 2.13
N ARG A 74 -11.33 11.11 2.68
CA ARG A 74 -10.26 10.11 2.78
C ARG A 74 -9.70 9.74 1.41
N LYS A 75 -10.56 9.50 0.40
CA LYS A 75 -10.13 9.17 -0.96
C LYS A 75 -9.35 10.32 -1.58
N GLU A 76 -9.83 11.55 -1.42
CA GLU A 76 -9.15 12.75 -1.91
C GLU A 76 -7.76 12.90 -1.30
N LYS A 77 -7.65 12.82 0.03
CA LYS A 77 -6.37 12.94 0.74
C LYS A 77 -5.37 11.84 0.38
N LEU A 78 -5.84 10.60 0.23
CA LEU A 78 -4.99 9.50 -0.23
C LEU A 78 -4.51 9.70 -1.68
N LYS A 79 -5.35 10.29 -2.55
CA LYS A 79 -4.96 10.64 -3.92
C LYS A 79 -3.91 11.76 -3.95
N GLU A 80 -4.10 12.80 -3.14
CA GLU A 80 -3.11 13.88 -2.97
C GLU A 80 -1.76 13.33 -2.48
N LEU A 81 -1.77 12.48 -1.46
CA LEU A 81 -0.58 11.79 -0.97
C LEU A 81 0.09 10.95 -2.07
N GLY A 82 -0.69 10.21 -2.86
CA GLY A 82 -0.19 9.43 -3.99
C GLY A 82 0.53 10.30 -5.03
N ASN A 83 -0.05 11.44 -5.39
CA ASN A 83 0.54 12.39 -6.34
C ASN A 83 1.85 13.01 -5.80
N LYS A 84 1.86 13.40 -4.52
CA LYS A 84 3.06 13.90 -3.84
C LYS A 84 4.19 12.87 -3.89
N VAL A 85 3.91 11.64 -3.48
CA VAL A 85 4.93 10.57 -3.45
C VAL A 85 5.41 10.23 -4.86
N PHE A 86 4.52 10.23 -5.86
CA PHE A 86 4.93 10.05 -7.25
C PHE A 86 5.93 11.12 -7.70
N ASN A 87 5.68 12.39 -7.37
CA ASN A 87 6.58 13.49 -7.70
C ASN A 87 7.93 13.39 -6.96
N GLU A 88 7.92 13.03 -5.68
CA GLU A 88 9.15 12.80 -4.89
C GLU A 88 9.99 11.66 -5.50
N MET A 89 9.35 10.53 -5.82
CA MET A 89 10.01 9.39 -6.48
C MET A 89 10.56 9.77 -7.86
N LYS A 90 9.81 10.55 -8.64
CA LYS A 90 10.23 11.02 -9.97
C LYS A 90 11.40 12.01 -9.89
N ASN A 91 11.43 12.88 -8.88
CA ASN A 91 12.54 13.80 -8.65
C ASN A 91 13.80 13.05 -8.22
N LEU A 92 13.65 12.02 -7.38
CA LEU A 92 14.75 11.18 -6.91
C LEU A 92 15.33 10.29 -8.01
N LEU A 93 14.49 9.56 -8.74
CA LEU A 93 14.93 8.51 -9.67
C LEU A 93 14.97 8.95 -11.14
N GLY A 94 14.31 10.07 -11.47
CA GLY A 94 14.16 10.53 -12.84
C GLY A 94 13.06 9.78 -13.62
N LYS A 95 12.75 10.28 -14.81
CA LYS A 95 11.66 9.78 -15.66
C LYS A 95 11.90 8.34 -16.15
N GLU A 96 13.13 8.01 -16.51
CA GLU A 96 13.47 6.71 -17.11
C GLU A 96 13.28 5.56 -16.13
N LYS A 97 13.87 5.66 -14.93
CA LYS A 97 13.69 4.68 -13.87
C LYS A 97 12.22 4.54 -13.44
N MET A 98 11.46 5.63 -13.42
CA MET A 98 10.02 5.59 -13.15
C MET A 98 9.23 4.83 -14.24
N LYS A 99 9.63 4.96 -15.51
CA LYS A 99 9.04 4.21 -16.62
C LYS A 99 9.34 2.71 -16.48
N GLN A 100 10.60 2.34 -16.27
CA GLN A 100 11.03 0.97 -16.03
C GLN A 100 10.29 0.32 -14.85
N TRP A 101 10.11 1.08 -13.76
CA TRP A 101 9.34 0.60 -12.60
C TRP A 101 7.88 0.31 -12.96
N ASN A 102 7.26 1.18 -13.75
CA ASN A 102 5.88 0.98 -14.18
C ASN A 102 5.75 -0.26 -15.09
N GLU A 103 6.68 -0.47 -16.01
CA GLU A 103 6.74 -1.66 -16.86
C GLU A 103 6.92 -2.94 -16.03
N PHE A 104 7.87 -2.94 -15.08
CA PHE A 104 8.10 -4.06 -14.17
C PHE A 104 6.85 -4.41 -13.34
N ARG A 105 6.14 -3.39 -12.83
CA ARG A 105 4.91 -3.59 -12.05
C ARG A 105 3.75 -4.11 -12.91
N THR A 106 3.67 -3.72 -14.17
CA THR A 106 2.60 -4.14 -15.10
C THR A 106 2.82 -5.58 -15.55
N ASN A 107 4.05 -5.95 -15.92
CA ASN A 107 4.39 -7.30 -16.36
C ASN A 107 4.25 -8.37 -15.26
N LYS A 108 4.31 -7.98 -13.99
CA LYS A 108 4.13 -8.90 -12.85
C LYS A 108 2.67 -9.06 -12.40
N ASN A 109 1.78 -8.20 -12.89
CA ASN A 109 0.34 -8.26 -12.60
C ASN A 109 -0.47 -8.93 -13.74
N ASN A 110 0.18 -9.22 -14.88
CA ASN A 110 -0.33 -10.04 -15.98
C ASN A 110 0.22 -11.47 -15.85
#